data_AF-A0A7S1QBV7-F1
#
_entry.id   AF-A0A7S1QBV7-F1
#
_cell.length_a   1.000
_cell.length_b   1.000
_cell.length_c   1.000
_cell.angle_alpha   90.00
_cell.angle_beta   90.00
_cell.angle_gamma   90.00
#
_symmetry.space_group_name_H-M   'P 1'
#
loop_
_entity.id
_entity.type
_entity.pdbx_description
1 polymer ?
#
loop_
_entity_poly.entity_id
_entity_poly.type
_entity_poly.pdbx_seq_one_letter_code
_entity_poly.pdbx_strand_id
1 'polypeptide(L)'
;GKKLSQAWIAENKSCCLDLVEELQQFQPQALVCGIMALTEGFLFEAKTGVPFIPVYLSYDAITEYWEYLNMQPARPSILAVSPFLETRTFTDPPTSLHWTDEFVLHEVPSKEALEP
;
A
#
# COMPACT_ATOMS: atom_id res chain seq x y z
N GLY A 1 -12.28 -21.11 -11.53
CA GLY A 1 -11.92 -19.79 -10.96
C GLY A 1 -12.64 -18.66 -11.67
N LYS A 2 -12.07 -18.16 -12.78
CA LYS A 2 -12.46 -16.89 -13.44
C LYS A 2 -13.96 -16.69 -13.77
N LYS A 3 -14.67 -17.73 -14.20
CA LYS A 3 -16.13 -17.64 -14.52
C LYS A 3 -17.01 -17.50 -13.28
N LEU A 4 -16.64 -18.13 -12.17
CA LEU A 4 -17.39 -18.06 -10.91
C LEU A 4 -17.22 -16.71 -10.23
N SER A 5 -15.99 -16.17 -10.23
CA SER A 5 -15.72 -14.83 -9.69
C SER A 5 -16.45 -13.74 -10.49
N GLN A 6 -16.48 -13.84 -11.82
CA GLN A 6 -17.22 -12.88 -12.66
C GLN A 6 -18.73 -12.95 -12.44
N ALA A 7 -19.30 -14.15 -12.31
CA ALA A 7 -20.72 -14.32 -12.00
C ALA A 7 -21.07 -13.71 -10.64
N TRP A 8 -20.25 -13.98 -9.62
CA TRP A 8 -20.45 -13.41 -8.29
C TRP A 8 -20.35 -11.88 -8.26
N ILE A 9 -19.36 -11.29 -8.94
CA ILE A 9 -19.22 -9.82 -9.06
C ILE A 9 -20.44 -9.22 -9.77
N ALA A 10 -20.95 -9.88 -10.82
CA ALA A 10 -22.13 -9.41 -11.53
C ALA A 10 -23.39 -9.43 -10.65
N GLU A 11 -23.51 -10.40 -9.74
CA GLU A 11 -24.61 -10.53 -8.78
C GLU A 11 -24.47 -9.60 -7.57
N ASN A 12 -23.24 -9.18 -7.22
CA ASN A 12 -22.92 -8.44 -6.00
C ASN A 12 -22.24 -7.10 -6.28
N LYS A 13 -22.70 -6.35 -7.31
CA LYS A 13 -22.05 -5.11 -7.75
C LYS A 13 -21.87 -4.06 -6.66
N SER A 14 -22.79 -3.95 -5.69
CA SER A 14 -22.67 -3.02 -4.57
C SER A 14 -21.54 -3.36 -3.60
N CYS A 15 -21.03 -4.59 -3.65
CA CYS A 15 -19.92 -5.06 -2.83
C CYS A 15 -18.57 -4.94 -3.56
N CYS A 16 -18.56 -4.51 -4.82
CA CYS A 16 -17.37 -4.40 -5.65
C CYS A 16 -17.26 -2.98 -6.18
N LEU A 17 -16.25 -2.25 -5.71
CA LEU A 17 -15.96 -0.91 -6.17
C LEU A 17 -14.97 -0.96 -7.33
N ASP A 18 -15.16 -0.11 -8.33
CA ASP A 18 -14.08 0.21 -9.27
C ASP A 18 -13.13 1.17 -8.54
N LEU A 19 -12.02 0.62 -8.04
CA LEU A 19 -11.06 1.36 -7.24
C LEU A 19 -10.56 2.62 -7.98
N VAL A 20 -10.38 2.55 -9.29
CA VAL A 20 -9.85 3.67 -10.06
C VAL A 20 -10.89 4.77 -10.19
N GLU A 21 -12.16 4.42 -10.46
CA GLU A 21 -13.25 5.39 -10.54
C GLU A 21 -13.48 6.08 -9.19
N GLU A 22 -13.55 5.31 -8.10
CA GLU A 22 -13.81 5.84 -6.76
C GLU A 22 -12.67 6.74 -6.26
N LEU A 23 -11.41 6.30 -6.40
CA LEU A 23 -10.26 7.08 -5.97
C LEU A 23 -10.06 8.35 -6.80
N GLN A 24 -10.47 8.37 -8.07
CA GLN A 24 -10.40 9.58 -8.89
C GLN A 24 -11.31 10.70 -8.36
N GLN A 25 -12.45 10.37 -7.75
CA GLN A 25 -13.33 11.36 -7.12
C GLN A 25 -12.68 11.99 -5.88
N PHE A 26 -11.89 11.22 -5.15
CA PHE A 26 -11.21 11.67 -3.94
C PHE A 26 -9.98 12.56 -4.20
N GLN A 27 -9.40 12.49 -5.41
CA GLN A 27 -8.20 13.24 -5.82
C GLN A 27 -7.03 13.13 -4.82
N PRO A 28 -6.60 11.91 -4.46
CA PRO A 28 -5.51 11.74 -3.52
C PRO A 28 -4.20 12.33 -4.08
N GLN A 29 -3.38 12.89 -3.19
CA GLN A 29 -2.02 13.31 -3.53
C GLN A 29 -1.00 12.15 -3.48
N ALA A 30 -1.34 11.08 -2.76
CA ALA A 30 -0.61 9.83 -2.72
C ALA A 30 -1.57 8.68 -2.34
N LEU A 31 -1.24 7.46 -2.76
CA LEU A 31 -2.02 6.26 -2.47
C LEU A 31 -1.18 5.29 -1.62
N VAL A 32 -1.64 4.91 -0.43
CA VAL A 32 -0.96 3.89 0.40
C VAL A 32 -1.66 2.55 0.20
N CYS A 33 -0.93 1.55 -0.29
CA CYS A 33 -1.51 0.24 -0.61
C CYS A 33 -0.77 -0.89 0.09
N GLY A 34 -1.52 -1.81 0.69
CA GLY A 34 -0.97 -3.09 1.12
C GLY A 34 -0.47 -3.91 -0.08
N ILE A 35 0.52 -4.76 0.16
CA ILE A 35 1.16 -5.60 -0.85
C ILE A 35 0.17 -6.40 -1.72
N MET A 36 -0.94 -6.85 -1.14
CA MET A 36 -1.96 -7.64 -1.84
C MET A 36 -2.72 -6.87 -2.93
N ALA A 37 -2.65 -5.54 -2.93
CA ALA A 37 -3.30 -4.65 -3.90
C ALA A 37 -2.28 -3.86 -4.75
N LEU A 38 -1.05 -4.39 -4.87
CA LEU A 38 0.03 -3.72 -5.59
C LEU A 38 -0.31 -3.45 -7.06
N THR A 39 -0.93 -4.42 -7.74
CA THR A 39 -1.28 -4.29 -9.15
C THR A 39 -2.22 -3.11 -9.38
N GLU A 40 -3.19 -2.94 -8.50
CA GLU A 40 -4.18 -1.87 -8.54
C GLU A 40 -3.52 -0.52 -8.25
N GLY A 41 -2.60 -0.47 -7.29
CA GLY A 41 -1.79 0.72 -7.01
C GLY A 41 -0.96 1.16 -8.22
N PHE A 42 -0.28 0.23 -8.90
CA PHE A 42 0.45 0.51 -10.14
C PHE A 42 -0.45 1.04 -11.24
N LEU A 43 -1.60 0.41 -11.45
CA LEU A 43 -2.55 0.83 -12.49
C LEU A 43 -3.09 2.24 -12.21
N PHE A 44 -3.39 2.54 -10.94
CA PHE A 44 -3.85 3.87 -10.55
C PHE A 44 -2.79 4.94 -10.80
N GLU A 45 -1.55 4.71 -10.35
CA GLU A 45 -0.44 5.63 -10.60
C GLU A 45 -0.17 5.81 -12.10
N ALA A 46 -0.11 4.71 -12.87
CA ALA A 46 0.13 4.79 -14.31
C ALA A 46 -0.94 5.61 -15.05
N LYS A 47 -2.20 5.55 -14.58
CA LYS A 47 -3.31 6.28 -15.18
C LYS A 47 -3.38 7.75 -14.74
N THR A 48 -3.00 8.06 -13.50
CA THR A 48 -3.28 9.37 -12.88
C THR A 48 -2.03 10.20 -12.59
N GLY A 49 -0.85 9.58 -12.54
CA GLY A 49 0.39 10.17 -12.06
C GLY A 49 0.47 10.36 -10.54
N VAL A 50 -0.57 9.96 -9.79
CA VAL A 50 -0.55 10.01 -8.32
C VAL A 50 0.38 8.91 -7.80
N PRO A 51 1.42 9.25 -7.01
CA PRO A 51 2.36 8.25 -6.52
C PRO A 51 1.67 7.28 -5.57
N PHE A 52 1.88 5.98 -5.77
CA PHE A 52 1.53 4.98 -4.79
C PHE A 52 2.75 4.60 -3.91
N ILE A 53 2.46 4.20 -2.67
CA ILE A 53 3.41 3.80 -1.63
C ILE A 53 3.02 2.40 -1.13
N PRO A 54 3.82 1.35 -1.39
CA PRO A 54 3.54 0.00 -0.91
C PRO A 54 3.79 -0.14 0.59
N VAL A 55 2.94 -0.94 1.23
CA VAL A 55 3.09 -1.42 2.60
C VAL A 55 3.40 -2.91 2.57
N TYR A 56 4.61 -3.25 3.00
CA TYR A 56 5.11 -4.60 3.17
C TYR A 56 4.83 -5.08 4.59
N LEU A 57 4.26 -6.27 4.74
CA LEU A 57 3.95 -6.88 6.05
C LEU A 57 4.92 -8.00 6.44
N SER A 58 5.90 -8.29 5.59
CA SER A 58 6.98 -9.26 5.83
C SER A 58 8.20 -8.92 4.99
N TYR A 59 9.38 -9.38 5.42
CA TYR A 59 10.61 -9.29 4.61
C TYR A 59 10.56 -10.13 3.33
N ASP A 60 9.79 -11.22 3.33
CA ASP A 60 9.61 -12.05 2.15
C ASP A 60 8.99 -11.24 1.00
N ALA A 61 8.00 -10.41 1.33
CA ALA A 61 7.34 -9.53 0.36
C ALA A 61 8.30 -8.49 -0.24
N ILE A 62 9.28 -7.98 0.51
CA ILE A 62 10.31 -7.08 -0.04
C ILE A 62 11.09 -7.78 -1.16
N THR A 63 11.41 -9.06 -0.96
CA THR A 63 12.20 -9.84 -1.92
C THR A 63 11.43 -10.10 -3.20
N GLU A 64 10.14 -10.41 -3.07
CA GLU A 64 9.24 -10.64 -4.21
C GLU A 64 9.07 -9.40 -5.09
N TYR A 65 9.09 -8.21 -4.50
CA TYR A 65 8.93 -6.94 -5.22
C TYR A 65 10.20 -6.09 -5.24
N TRP A 66 11.36 -6.75 -5.23
CA TRP A 66 12.68 -6.12 -5.22
C TRP A 66 12.87 -5.11 -6.35
N GLU A 67 12.34 -5.40 -7.53
CA GLU A 67 12.45 -4.52 -8.70
C GLU A 67 11.84 -3.13 -8.44
N TYR A 68 10.69 -3.07 -7.75
CA TYR A 68 10.03 -1.82 -7.41
C TYR A 68 10.91 -0.94 -6.51
N LEU A 69 11.52 -1.56 -5.49
CA LEU A 69 12.36 -0.88 -4.52
C LEU A 69 13.64 -0.31 -5.14
N ASN A 70 14.06 -0.85 -6.29
CA ASN A 70 15.25 -0.39 -7.01
C ASN A 70 14.93 0.48 -8.23
N MET A 71 13.66 0.80 -8.49
CA MET A 71 13.30 1.76 -9.52
C MET A 71 13.92 3.13 -9.22
N GLN A 72 14.31 3.84 -10.28
CA GLN A 72 14.80 5.21 -10.18
C GLN A 72 13.75 6.20 -10.70
N PRO A 73 13.48 7.31 -9.99
CA PRO A 73 14.04 7.66 -8.68
C PRO A 73 13.56 6.72 -7.57
N ALA A 74 14.38 6.57 -6.51
CA ALA A 74 14.03 5.74 -5.36
C ALA A 74 12.65 6.11 -4.82
N ARG A 75 11.82 5.09 -4.60
CA ARG A 75 10.41 5.26 -4.27
C ARG A 75 10.16 5.00 -2.78
N PRO A 76 9.29 5.80 -2.14
CA PRO A 76 8.92 5.54 -0.75
C PRO A 76 8.21 4.20 -0.63
N SER A 77 8.49 3.50 0.47
CA SER A 77 7.83 2.25 0.85
C SER A 77 7.78 2.13 2.37
N ILE A 78 6.82 1.37 2.87
CA ILE A 78 6.60 1.16 4.31
C ILE A 78 6.80 -0.32 4.61
N LEU A 79 7.66 -0.64 5.58
CA LEU A 79 7.77 -1.98 6.13
C LEU A 79 7.11 -2.00 7.51
N ALA A 80 5.88 -2.53 7.58
CA ALA A 80 5.07 -2.58 8.79
C ALA A 80 5.03 -4.00 9.36
N VAL A 81 6.20 -4.49 9.76
CA VAL A 81 6.38 -5.86 10.27
C VAL A 81 6.19 -5.89 11.79
N SER A 82 5.46 -6.90 12.28
CA SER A 82 5.38 -7.16 13.72
C SER A 82 6.66 -7.86 14.19
N PRO A 83 7.40 -7.31 15.18
CA PRO A 83 8.60 -7.93 15.70
C PRO A 83 8.33 -9.29 16.38
N PHE A 84 7.07 -9.57 16.74
CA PHE A 84 6.66 -10.85 17.32
C PHE A 84 6.38 -11.93 16.27
N LEU A 85 6.07 -11.52 15.04
CA LEU A 85 5.79 -12.44 13.93
C LEU A 85 7.00 -12.60 13.00
N GLU A 86 7.99 -11.71 13.11
CA GLU A 86 9.20 -11.75 12.30
C GLU A 86 10.21 -12.72 12.88
N THR A 87 10.61 -13.68 12.05
CA THR A 87 11.59 -14.71 12.43
C THR A 87 13.01 -14.35 12.01
N ARG A 88 13.17 -13.36 11.11
CA ARG A 88 14.47 -12.89 10.65
C ARG A 88 15.04 -11.85 11.62
N THR A 89 16.32 -12.00 11.96
CA THR A 89 17.06 -10.92 12.62
C THR A 89 17.26 -9.77 11.63
N PHE A 90 17.00 -8.54 12.07
CA PHE A 90 17.14 -7.27 11.33
C PHE A 90 18.59 -6.91 10.93
N THR A 91 19.46 -7.91 10.71
CA THR A 91 20.91 -7.73 10.68
C THR A 91 21.48 -7.36 9.32
N ASP A 92 20.73 -7.49 8.23
CA ASP A 92 21.10 -6.95 6.92
C ASP A 92 19.85 -6.37 6.24
N PRO A 93 19.54 -5.07 6.43
CA PRO A 93 18.56 -4.45 5.56
C PRO A 93 19.07 -4.60 4.11
N PRO A 94 18.19 -4.98 3.16
CA PRO A 94 18.56 -4.96 1.76
C PRO A 94 19.25 -3.63 1.44
N THR A 95 20.41 -3.70 0.79
CA THR A 95 21.46 -2.67 0.80
C THR A 95 21.08 -1.30 0.22
N SER A 96 19.81 -1.11 -0.17
CA SER A 96 19.21 0.11 -0.72
C SER A 96 18.04 0.66 0.11
N LEU A 97 17.68 0.05 1.25
CA LEU A 97 16.62 0.57 2.12
C LEU A 97 17.17 1.56 3.13
N HIS A 98 16.86 2.84 2.91
CA HIS A 98 17.03 3.87 3.93
C HIS A 98 15.88 3.77 4.92
N TRP A 99 16.19 3.35 6.14
CA TRP A 99 15.25 3.44 7.24
C TRP A 99 15.00 4.92 7.52
N THR A 100 13.74 5.32 7.48
CA THR A 100 13.32 6.57 8.10
C THR A 100 13.14 6.31 9.59
N ASP A 101 13.33 7.34 10.42
CA ASP A 101 13.00 7.25 11.86
C ASP A 101 11.54 6.80 12.05
N GLU A 102 11.15 6.41 13.27
CA GLU A 102 9.78 5.96 13.57
C GLU A 102 8.73 6.89 12.95
N PHE A 103 8.04 6.41 11.90
CA PHE A 103 6.86 7.06 11.36
C PHE A 103 5.72 6.84 12.35
N VAL A 104 5.59 7.74 13.33
CA VAL A 104 4.42 7.76 14.19
C VAL A 104 3.30 8.50 13.45
N LEU A 105 2.33 7.76 12.95
CA LEU A 105 1.05 8.29 12.49
C LEU A 105 0.28 8.80 13.71
N HIS A 106 0.61 10.02 14.16
CA HIS A 106 -0.18 10.73 15.15
C HIS A 106 -1.44 11.28 14.48
N GLU A 107 -2.49 10.46 14.35
CA GLU A 107 -3.83 11.03 14.33
C GLU A 107 -4.18 11.44 15.75
N VAL A 108 -3.91 12.70 16.09
CA VAL A 108 -4.58 13.36 17.22
C VAL A 108 -5.74 14.13 16.60
N PRO A 109 -7.00 13.69 16.75
CA PRO A 109 -8.12 14.60 16.53
C PRO A 109 -7.87 15.81 17.43
N SER A 110 -7.88 17.03 16.89
CA SER A 110 -7.84 18.19 17.76
C SER A 110 -9.05 18.10 18.69
N LYS A 111 -8.89 18.54 19.95
CA LYS A 111 -9.98 18.53 20.92
C LYS A 111 -11.23 19.27 20.40
N GLU A 112 -11.02 20.24 19.50
CA GLU A 112 -12.06 20.99 18.79
C GLU A 112 -12.87 20.15 17.80
N ALA A 113 -12.34 19.04 17.30
CA ALA A 113 -13.06 18.09 16.44
C ALA A 113 -13.94 17.09 17.24
N LEU A 114 -13.77 17.06 18.56
CA LEU A 114 -14.46 16.13 19.47
C LEU A 114 -15.51 16.80 20.37
N GLU A 115 -15.68 18.12 20.28
CA GLU A 115 -16.72 18.87 21.01
C GLU A 115 -17.74 19.44 20.00
N PRO A 116 -19.06 19.28 20.22
CA PRO A 116 -20.10 19.88 19.38
C PRO A 116 -20.22 21.40 19.56
#